data_AF-A0A1B9I417-F1
#
_entry.id   AF-A0A1B9I417-F1
#
_cell.length_a   1.000
_cell.length_b   1.000
_cell.length_c   1.000
_cell.angle_alpha   90.00
_cell.angle_beta   90.00
_cell.angle_gamma   90.00
#
_symmetry.space_group_name_H-M   'P 1'
#
loop_
_entity.id
_entity.type
_entity.pdbx_description
1 polymer ?
#
loop_
_entity_poly.entity_id
_entity_poly.type
_entity_poly.pdbx_seq_one_letter_code
_entity_poly.pdbx_strand_id
1 'polypeptide(L)'
;MFLPPVSALILINLPFISLISALNDNLTGPGLAWPNKLWVPMGGFTSPGTIISSYYNWDSNPLIPSIKDLSNSIIWEIPFPFIPMLWGCNETYIKPFQKNLLKNFNNILLTSKKEILGFNEPDHPQQSFCEPKQAALIWKEILEPLKLKGFRLGSPAVTNGEIGKKRFKDWFDACKGECNPDFLALHWYDIIPQNFIEHIEYYHNEYNLPIWITEYAPQNFSVYNSETGQYDGQATYIEVQRFMDITTAYMKSVDWVERWFWFGAMYDMQGVNELDCLFDAGGKPNRTGALNELGVQYAGSNGSVTIQNSMSSGTEDTTSRASGKTKLYLIGITCCLIITEYLIEQLK
;
A
#
# COMPACT_ATOMS: atom_id res chain seq x y z
N MET A 1 -30.93 -53.80 -36.64
CA MET A 1 -29.61 -53.13 -36.66
C MET A 1 -29.89 -51.64 -36.46
N PHE A 2 -29.88 -51.18 -35.20
CA PHE A 2 -30.19 -49.80 -34.82
C PHE A 2 -29.03 -49.27 -33.97
N LEU A 3 -28.43 -48.17 -34.41
CA LEU A 3 -27.33 -47.47 -33.74
C LEU A 3 -27.82 -46.77 -32.46
N PRO A 4 -27.01 -46.69 -31.38
CA PRO A 4 -27.36 -45.93 -30.19
C PRO A 4 -27.09 -44.42 -30.40
N PRO A 5 -27.72 -43.54 -29.59
CA PRO A 5 -27.61 -42.09 -29.77
C PRO A 5 -26.26 -41.55 -29.23
N VAL A 6 -25.73 -40.56 -29.94
CA VAL A 6 -24.52 -39.82 -29.59
C VAL A 6 -24.83 -38.86 -28.44
N SER A 7 -24.21 -39.04 -27.28
CA SER A 7 -24.22 -38.06 -26.20
C SER A 7 -23.29 -36.90 -26.57
N ALA A 8 -23.86 -35.70 -26.78
CA ALA A 8 -23.09 -34.47 -26.95
C ALA A 8 -22.50 -34.07 -25.58
N LEU A 9 -21.18 -34.17 -25.46
CA LEU A 9 -20.44 -33.65 -24.30
C LEU A 9 -20.37 -32.12 -24.45
N ILE A 10 -21.16 -31.38 -23.67
CA ILE A 10 -21.03 -29.93 -23.56
C ILE A 10 -19.76 -29.66 -22.73
N LEU A 11 -18.66 -29.39 -23.42
CA LEU A 11 -17.46 -28.80 -22.83
C LEU A 11 -17.79 -27.37 -22.39
N ILE A 12 -18.13 -27.22 -21.11
CA ILE A 12 -18.17 -25.91 -20.46
C ILE A 12 -16.71 -25.45 -20.35
N ASN A 13 -16.28 -24.58 -21.27
CA ASN A 13 -15.06 -23.79 -21.11
C ASN A 13 -15.25 -22.86 -19.91
N LEU A 14 -14.92 -23.35 -18.71
CA LEU A 14 -14.64 -22.48 -17.58
C LEU A 14 -13.37 -21.70 -17.95
N PRO A 15 -13.38 -20.36 -17.84
CA PRO A 15 -12.16 -19.60 -18.06
C PRO A 15 -11.12 -20.13 -17.07
N PHE A 16 -9.96 -20.50 -17.60
CA PHE A 16 -8.76 -20.74 -16.82
C PHE A 16 -8.51 -19.49 -15.99
N ILE A 17 -8.90 -19.52 -14.72
CA ILE A 17 -8.39 -18.58 -13.72
C ILE A 17 -6.92 -18.96 -13.60
N SER A 18 -6.06 -18.20 -14.28
CA SER A 18 -4.62 -18.32 -14.10
C SER A 18 -4.37 -18.25 -12.60
N LEU A 19 -3.78 -19.31 -12.06
CA LEU A 19 -3.38 -19.37 -10.66
C LEU A 19 -2.22 -18.38 -10.50
N ILE A 20 -2.53 -17.09 -10.41
CA ILE A 20 -1.62 -16.10 -9.86
C ILE A 20 -1.38 -16.60 -8.44
N SER A 21 -0.22 -17.21 -8.21
CA SER A 21 0.28 -17.39 -6.86
C SER A 21 0.15 -16.03 -6.19
N ALA A 22 -0.72 -15.91 -5.18
CA ALA A 22 -0.85 -14.69 -4.42
C ALA A 22 0.57 -14.25 -4.06
N LEU A 23 0.99 -13.10 -4.61
CA LEU A 23 2.29 -12.55 -4.32
C LEU A 23 2.28 -12.26 -2.83
N ASN A 24 3.04 -13.05 -2.09
CA ASN A 24 3.35 -12.84 -0.68
C ASN A 24 2.15 -12.98 0.29
N ASP A 25 1.85 -14.20 0.74
CA ASP A 25 1.01 -14.48 1.92
C ASP A 25 1.67 -14.04 3.25
N ASN A 26 2.65 -13.14 3.18
CA ASN A 26 3.39 -12.69 4.35
C ASN A 26 2.39 -12.04 5.31
N LEU A 27 2.26 -12.67 6.47
CA LEU A 27 1.40 -12.21 7.56
C LEU A 27 1.86 -10.86 8.10
N THR A 28 3.08 -10.45 7.73
CA THR A 28 3.71 -9.21 8.13
C THR A 28 4.38 -8.50 6.95
N GLY A 29 4.51 -7.18 7.02
CA GLY A 29 5.23 -6.39 6.02
C GLY A 29 4.49 -5.15 5.50
N PRO A 30 5.05 -4.47 4.50
CA PRO A 30 4.45 -3.27 3.94
C PRO A 30 3.14 -3.61 3.23
N GLY A 31 2.16 -2.72 3.38
CA GLY A 31 0.95 -2.68 2.58
C GLY A 31 0.80 -1.34 1.85
N LEU A 32 -0.24 -1.22 1.03
CA LEU A 32 -0.54 0.01 0.30
C LEU A 32 -1.79 0.69 0.87
N ALA A 33 -1.61 1.92 1.37
CA ALA A 33 -2.71 2.86 1.59
C ALA A 33 -3.04 3.50 0.23
N TRP A 34 -4.17 3.10 -0.39
CA TRP A 34 -4.39 3.28 -1.83
C TRP A 34 -5.56 4.22 -2.16
N PRO A 35 -5.31 5.52 -2.37
CA PRO A 35 -6.37 6.50 -2.61
C PRO A 35 -6.76 6.60 -4.10
N ASN A 36 -5.93 6.06 -5.00
CA ASN A 36 -6.03 6.35 -6.44
C ASN A 36 -7.26 5.75 -7.13
N LYS A 37 -8.05 4.91 -6.44
CA LYS A 37 -9.03 4.03 -7.09
C LYS A 37 -8.35 3.28 -8.25
N LEU A 38 -8.96 3.30 -9.44
CA LEU A 38 -8.42 2.76 -10.69
C LEU A 38 -7.85 3.86 -11.61
N TRP A 39 -7.35 4.97 -11.06
CA TRP A 39 -6.69 6.02 -11.85
C TRP A 39 -5.19 5.80 -12.01
N VAL A 40 -4.58 5.06 -11.09
CA VAL A 40 -3.20 4.63 -11.13
C VAL A 40 -3.22 3.10 -11.01
N PRO A 41 -2.45 2.34 -11.80
CA PRO A 41 -2.36 0.89 -11.67
C PRO A 41 -1.47 0.49 -10.48
N MET A 42 -1.77 -0.64 -9.85
CA MET A 42 -0.90 -1.23 -8.82
C MET A 42 0.30 -1.97 -9.41
N GLY A 43 0.35 -2.17 -10.73
CA GLY A 43 1.42 -2.87 -11.45
C GLY A 43 2.85 -2.38 -11.17
N GLY A 44 3.01 -1.14 -10.69
CA GLY A 44 4.29 -0.63 -10.18
C GLY A 44 4.87 -1.41 -9.00
N PHE A 45 4.02 -2.13 -8.26
CA PHE A 45 4.40 -2.87 -7.06
C PHE A 45 4.49 -4.38 -7.27
N THR A 46 4.30 -4.90 -8.49
CA THR A 46 4.01 -6.33 -8.73
C THR A 46 5.18 -7.15 -9.25
N SER A 47 6.40 -6.58 -9.27
CA SER A 47 7.56 -7.32 -9.78
C SER A 47 7.93 -8.52 -8.90
N PRO A 48 8.57 -9.56 -9.48
CA PRO A 48 9.13 -10.65 -8.69
C PRO A 48 10.01 -10.12 -7.55
N GLY A 49 9.79 -10.64 -6.34
CA GLY A 49 10.48 -10.19 -5.13
C GLY A 49 9.80 -9.02 -4.39
N THR A 50 8.66 -8.52 -4.87
CA THR A 50 7.87 -7.53 -4.13
C THR A 50 7.54 -8.04 -2.72
N ILE A 51 7.71 -7.16 -1.74
CA ILE A 51 7.35 -7.44 -0.34
C ILE A 51 5.99 -6.85 0.06
N ILE A 52 5.29 -6.17 -0.87
CA ILE A 52 3.94 -5.68 -0.62
C ILE A 52 2.99 -6.85 -0.34
N SER A 53 2.28 -6.76 0.79
CA SER A 53 1.51 -7.89 1.35
C SER A 53 -0.01 -7.69 1.31
N SER A 54 -0.48 -6.46 1.18
CA SER A 54 -1.90 -6.12 1.24
C SER A 54 -2.16 -4.68 0.79
N TYR A 55 -3.42 -4.32 0.61
CA TYR A 55 -3.83 -2.92 0.46
C TYR A 55 -5.14 -2.62 1.18
N TYR A 56 -5.36 -1.34 1.49
CA TYR A 56 -6.65 -0.80 1.90
C TYR A 56 -6.84 0.58 1.24
N ASN A 57 -8.07 1.10 1.25
CA ASN A 57 -8.42 2.33 0.53
C ASN A 57 -9.41 3.22 1.31
N TRP A 58 -9.40 3.12 2.64
CA TRP A 58 -10.34 3.81 3.54
C TRP A 58 -11.83 3.47 3.34
N ASP A 59 -12.14 2.44 2.55
CA ASP A 59 -13.51 1.99 2.29
C ASP A 59 -13.70 0.54 2.74
N SER A 60 -14.96 0.14 2.81
CA SER A 60 -15.39 -1.25 2.91
C SER A 60 -15.35 -2.00 1.57
N ASN A 61 -15.25 -1.27 0.45
CA ASN A 61 -15.27 -1.82 -0.91
C ASN A 61 -13.85 -1.93 -1.48
N PRO A 62 -13.47 -3.11 -2.03
CA PRO A 62 -12.21 -3.25 -2.73
C PRO A 62 -12.26 -2.52 -4.08
N LEU A 63 -11.09 -2.40 -4.70
CA LEU A 63 -11.02 -2.03 -6.11
C LEU A 63 -11.34 -3.24 -6.99
N ILE A 64 -12.22 -3.04 -7.96
CA ILE A 64 -12.63 -4.06 -8.92
C ILE A 64 -12.41 -3.51 -10.33
N PRO A 65 -11.31 -3.90 -11.02
CA PRO A 65 -11.06 -3.54 -12.40
C PRO A 65 -12.18 -4.03 -13.32
N SER A 66 -12.53 -3.25 -14.35
CA SER A 66 -13.45 -3.70 -15.38
C SER A 66 -12.78 -4.71 -16.32
N ILE A 67 -13.57 -5.51 -17.05
CA ILE A 67 -13.04 -6.42 -18.09
C ILE A 67 -12.18 -5.65 -19.10
N LYS A 68 -12.55 -4.41 -19.42
CA LYS A 68 -11.80 -3.55 -20.34
C LYS A 68 -10.43 -3.18 -19.76
N ASP A 69 -10.34 -2.94 -18.46
CA ASP A 69 -9.07 -2.59 -17.81
C ASP A 69 -8.11 -3.79 -17.89
N LEU A 70 -8.61 -4.98 -17.56
CA LEU A 70 -7.85 -6.23 -17.60
C LEU A 70 -7.47 -6.67 -19.01
N SER A 71 -8.36 -6.49 -19.99
CA SER A 71 -8.08 -6.90 -21.38
C SER A 71 -7.01 -6.06 -22.06
N ASN A 72 -6.79 -4.83 -21.57
CA ASN A 72 -5.85 -3.89 -22.19
C ASN A 72 -4.46 -3.93 -21.56
N SER A 73 -4.33 -4.27 -20.26
CA SER A 73 -3.01 -4.42 -19.63
C SER A 73 -3.08 -5.10 -18.25
N ILE A 74 -2.14 -6.01 -18.01
CA ILE A 74 -1.94 -6.71 -16.72
C ILE A 74 -1.63 -5.75 -15.56
N ILE A 75 -1.15 -4.53 -15.84
CA ILE A 75 -0.79 -3.56 -14.79
C ILE A 75 -2.00 -3.14 -13.94
N TRP A 76 -3.22 -3.29 -14.47
CA TRP A 76 -4.47 -2.97 -13.79
C TRP A 76 -5.00 -4.10 -12.91
N GLU A 77 -4.36 -5.27 -12.92
CA GLU A 77 -4.66 -6.30 -11.93
C GLU A 77 -4.41 -5.77 -10.52
N ILE A 78 -5.24 -6.25 -9.59
CA ILE A 78 -5.11 -5.97 -8.15
C ILE A 78 -4.66 -7.28 -7.50
N PRO A 79 -3.34 -7.56 -7.44
CA PRO A 79 -2.85 -8.86 -6.98
C PRO A 79 -2.74 -8.95 -5.45
N PHE A 80 -2.92 -7.83 -4.74
CA PHE A 80 -2.76 -7.77 -3.30
C PHE A 80 -4.10 -8.03 -2.60
N PRO A 81 -4.10 -8.78 -1.48
CA PRO A 81 -5.29 -8.93 -0.64
C PRO A 81 -5.79 -7.58 -0.08
N PHE A 82 -7.10 -7.42 -0.04
CA PHE A 82 -7.79 -6.23 0.47
C PHE A 82 -8.10 -6.34 1.96
N ILE A 83 -7.97 -5.22 2.67
CA ILE A 83 -8.35 -5.05 4.06
C ILE A 83 -9.50 -4.02 4.13
N PRO A 84 -10.74 -4.44 4.46
CA PRO A 84 -11.87 -3.53 4.60
C PRO A 84 -11.73 -2.60 5.80
N MET A 85 -12.29 -1.40 5.70
CA MET A 85 -12.36 -0.44 6.81
C MET A 85 -13.81 -0.02 7.09
N LEU A 86 -14.18 0.05 8.38
CA LEU A 86 -15.35 0.82 8.82
C LEU A 86 -14.89 2.23 9.19
N TRP A 87 -14.84 3.12 8.21
CA TRP A 87 -14.16 4.42 8.34
C TRP A 87 -14.73 5.33 9.44
N GLY A 88 -16.05 5.31 9.69
CA GLY A 88 -16.65 6.20 10.69
C GLY A 88 -17.94 5.67 11.30
N CYS A 89 -18.46 6.41 12.28
CA CYS A 89 -19.52 5.94 13.20
C CYS A 89 -20.92 6.47 12.85
N ASN A 90 -21.13 6.89 11.60
CA ASN A 90 -22.40 7.38 11.09
C ASN A 90 -22.88 6.55 9.88
N GLU A 91 -24.16 6.70 9.54
CA GLU A 91 -24.84 5.90 8.51
C GLU A 91 -24.19 5.96 7.12
N THR A 92 -23.44 7.02 6.80
CA THR A 92 -22.71 7.16 5.54
C THR A 92 -21.67 6.04 5.38
N TYR A 93 -21.04 5.63 6.48
CA TYR A 93 -20.00 4.59 6.50
C TYR A 93 -20.54 3.23 6.95
N ILE A 94 -21.50 3.23 7.88
CA ILE A 94 -22.10 2.00 8.42
C ILE A 94 -22.86 1.23 7.34
N LYS A 95 -23.71 1.90 6.53
CA LYS A 95 -24.56 1.21 5.55
C LYS A 95 -23.75 0.48 4.46
N PRO A 96 -22.76 1.11 3.79
CA PRO A 96 -21.93 0.40 2.82
C PRO A 96 -21.18 -0.78 3.44
N PHE A 97 -20.62 -0.59 4.64
CA PHE A 97 -19.89 -1.65 5.35
C PHE A 97 -20.79 -2.86 5.66
N GLN A 98 -21.97 -2.63 6.24
CA GLN A 98 -22.93 -3.69 6.53
C GLN A 98 -23.40 -4.40 5.24
N LYS A 99 -23.60 -3.67 4.13
CA LYS A 99 -23.96 -4.26 2.84
C LYS A 99 -22.89 -5.25 2.33
N ASN A 100 -21.61 -4.93 2.51
CA ASN A 100 -20.51 -5.82 2.13
C ASN A 100 -20.36 -7.00 3.09
N LEU A 101 -20.56 -6.75 4.38
CA LEU A 101 -20.60 -7.78 5.40
C LEU A 101 -21.72 -8.81 5.16
N LEU A 102 -22.90 -8.39 4.69
CA LEU A 102 -24.01 -9.30 4.34
C LEU A 102 -23.65 -10.24 3.19
N LYS A 103 -22.75 -9.79 2.30
CA LYS A 103 -22.18 -10.63 1.25
C LYS A 103 -20.99 -11.45 1.75
N ASN A 104 -20.66 -11.38 3.04
CA ASN A 104 -19.48 -11.97 3.66
C ASN A 104 -18.17 -11.62 2.93
N PHE A 105 -18.12 -10.45 2.29
CA PHE A 105 -17.03 -10.07 1.38
C PHE A 105 -16.77 -11.14 0.29
N ASN A 106 -17.78 -11.93 -0.09
CA ASN A 106 -17.68 -12.91 -1.17
C ASN A 106 -17.31 -12.19 -2.47
N ASN A 107 -16.35 -12.76 -3.22
CA ASN A 107 -15.71 -12.17 -4.40
C ASN A 107 -14.64 -11.10 -4.10
N ILE A 108 -14.17 -11.01 -2.86
CA ILE A 108 -13.06 -10.15 -2.46
C ILE A 108 -11.91 -11.06 -2.03
N LEU A 109 -10.73 -10.83 -2.60
CA LEU A 109 -9.50 -11.43 -2.10
C LEU A 109 -9.16 -10.73 -0.78
N LEU A 110 -9.59 -11.30 0.34
CA LEU A 110 -9.17 -10.85 1.67
C LEU A 110 -7.81 -11.45 2.03
N THR A 111 -7.14 -10.81 2.97
CA THR A 111 -5.97 -11.38 3.65
C THR A 111 -6.32 -12.71 4.31
N SER A 112 -5.32 -13.60 4.47
CA SER A 112 -5.51 -14.94 5.03
C SER A 112 -6.02 -14.95 6.48
N LYS A 113 -5.79 -13.87 7.24
CA LYS A 113 -6.27 -13.70 8.63
C LYS A 113 -7.55 -12.88 8.74
N LYS A 114 -8.14 -12.46 7.61
CA LYS A 114 -9.41 -11.72 7.54
C LYS A 114 -9.43 -10.51 8.48
N GLU A 115 -8.48 -9.61 8.32
CA GLU A 115 -8.39 -8.39 9.10
C GLU A 115 -9.36 -7.31 8.60
N ILE A 116 -9.89 -6.51 9.53
CA ILE A 116 -10.73 -5.33 9.28
C ILE A 116 -10.17 -4.16 10.09
N LEU A 117 -10.07 -2.99 9.47
CA LEU A 117 -9.69 -1.74 10.14
C LEU A 117 -10.91 -1.04 10.75
N GLY A 118 -10.71 -0.47 11.95
CA GLY A 118 -11.69 0.35 12.65
C GLY A 118 -11.82 1.77 12.10
N PHE A 119 -12.30 2.69 12.94
CA PHE A 119 -12.60 4.07 12.55
C PHE A 119 -11.33 4.89 12.25
N ASN A 120 -11.40 5.78 11.26
CA ASN A 120 -10.32 6.66 10.82
C ASN A 120 -10.36 8.01 11.54
N GLU A 121 -9.37 8.30 12.36
CA GLU A 121 -9.21 9.57 13.09
C GLU A 121 -10.51 10.05 13.74
N PRO A 122 -11.14 9.22 14.61
CA PRO A 122 -12.39 9.60 15.28
C PRO A 122 -12.23 10.82 16.18
N ASP A 123 -11.01 11.19 16.52
CA ASP A 123 -10.65 12.37 17.28
C ASP A 123 -10.60 13.67 16.46
N HIS A 124 -10.55 13.59 15.12
CA HIS A 124 -10.32 14.75 14.27
C HIS A 124 -11.62 15.26 13.59
N PRO A 125 -12.01 16.55 13.75
CA PRO A 125 -13.28 17.09 13.25
C PRO A 125 -13.50 17.01 11.73
N GLN A 126 -12.44 17.00 10.94
CA GLN A 126 -12.52 16.90 9.48
C GLN A 126 -12.47 15.45 8.97
N GLN A 127 -12.42 14.47 9.88
CA GLN A 127 -12.31 13.05 9.58
C GLN A 127 -13.59 12.33 10.03
N SER A 128 -13.48 11.13 10.61
CA SER A 128 -14.70 10.41 11.04
C SER A 128 -15.42 11.07 12.21
N PHE A 129 -14.69 11.83 13.02
CA PHE A 129 -15.17 12.63 14.15
C PHE A 129 -16.25 11.91 14.97
N CYS A 130 -15.84 10.84 15.66
CA CYS A 130 -16.70 10.05 16.52
C CYS A 130 -16.43 10.33 17.99
N GLU A 131 -17.47 10.68 18.75
CA GLU A 131 -17.35 10.71 20.20
C GLU A 131 -17.05 9.30 20.76
N PRO A 132 -16.18 9.14 21.77
CA PRO A 132 -15.75 7.84 22.29
C PRO A 132 -16.90 6.90 22.65
N LYS A 133 -17.97 7.42 23.26
CA LYS A 133 -19.18 6.64 23.61
C LYS A 133 -19.92 6.14 22.38
N GLN A 134 -19.99 6.94 21.32
CA GLN A 134 -20.62 6.55 20.07
C GLN A 134 -19.75 5.51 19.35
N ALA A 135 -18.44 5.74 19.25
CA ALA A 135 -17.50 4.79 18.67
C ALA A 135 -17.55 3.43 19.40
N ALA A 136 -17.60 3.42 20.74
CA ALA A 136 -17.76 2.20 21.54
C ALA A 136 -19.10 1.49 21.27
N LEU A 137 -20.21 2.24 21.16
CA LEU A 137 -21.51 1.66 20.86
C LEU A 137 -21.52 0.98 19.47
N ILE A 138 -21.03 1.69 18.45
CA ILE A 138 -20.95 1.17 17.08
C ILE A 138 -19.99 -0.02 16.98
N TRP A 139 -18.85 0.03 17.68
CA TRP A 139 -17.93 -1.11 17.74
C TRP A 139 -18.64 -2.36 18.26
N LYS A 140 -19.33 -2.27 19.40
CA LYS A 140 -20.02 -3.40 20.02
C LYS A 140 -21.16 -3.95 19.17
N GLU A 141 -21.86 -3.08 18.45
CA GLU A 141 -22.97 -3.49 17.58
C GLU A 141 -22.49 -4.13 16.27
N ILE A 142 -21.43 -3.59 15.66
CA ILE A 142 -21.07 -3.92 14.28
C ILE A 142 -19.78 -4.73 14.18
N LEU A 143 -18.71 -4.31 14.87
CA LEU A 143 -17.38 -4.88 14.70
C LEU A 143 -17.16 -6.08 15.62
N GLU A 144 -17.42 -5.94 16.93
CA GLU A 144 -17.19 -7.00 17.93
C GLU A 144 -17.81 -8.36 17.54
N PRO A 145 -19.06 -8.45 17.02
CA PRO A 145 -19.65 -9.73 16.61
C PRO A 145 -18.92 -10.41 15.44
N LEU A 146 -18.09 -9.68 14.67
CA LEU A 146 -17.32 -10.24 13.56
C LEU A 146 -16.19 -11.14 14.01
N LYS A 147 -15.72 -10.99 15.26
CA LYS A 147 -14.73 -11.92 15.85
C LYS A 147 -15.27 -13.35 15.87
N LEU A 148 -16.57 -13.52 16.15
CA LEU A 148 -17.25 -14.83 16.11
C LEU A 148 -17.32 -15.44 14.70
N LYS A 149 -17.12 -14.61 13.66
CA LYS A 149 -17.03 -15.03 12.25
C LYS A 149 -15.58 -15.24 11.79
N GLY A 150 -14.62 -15.15 12.71
CA GLY A 150 -13.19 -15.35 12.45
C GLY A 150 -12.47 -14.15 11.83
N PHE A 151 -13.03 -12.94 11.93
CA PHE A 151 -12.31 -11.72 11.57
C PHE A 151 -11.40 -11.26 12.72
N ARG A 152 -10.25 -10.69 12.37
CA ARG A 152 -9.43 -9.90 13.30
C ARG A 152 -9.76 -8.42 13.14
N LEU A 153 -9.81 -7.68 14.24
CA LEU A 153 -10.26 -6.29 14.25
C LEU A 153 -9.15 -5.35 14.71
N GLY A 154 -8.85 -4.34 13.89
CA GLY A 154 -8.00 -3.22 14.27
C GLY A 154 -8.78 -2.21 15.09
N SER A 155 -8.14 -1.64 16.12
CA SER A 155 -8.69 -0.50 16.86
C SER A 155 -9.05 0.67 15.94
N PRO A 156 -9.78 1.69 16.44
CA PRO A 156 -9.79 2.99 15.78
C PRO A 156 -8.36 3.52 15.66
N ALA A 157 -8.02 4.19 14.56
CA ALA A 157 -6.73 4.85 14.39
C ALA A 157 -6.90 6.34 14.70
N VAL A 158 -6.27 6.83 15.76
CA VAL A 158 -6.35 8.25 16.17
C VAL A 158 -5.18 9.05 15.59
N THR A 159 -5.27 10.37 15.55
CA THR A 159 -4.11 11.22 15.24
C THR A 159 -2.98 11.02 16.28
N ASN A 160 -1.71 11.25 15.89
CA ASN A 160 -0.54 10.96 16.72
C ASN A 160 -0.30 11.95 17.89
N GLY A 161 -1.13 12.99 18.02
CA GLY A 161 -1.03 14.00 19.08
C GLY A 161 -1.74 13.62 20.39
N GLU A 162 -1.57 14.46 21.41
CA GLU A 162 -2.17 14.22 22.74
C GLU A 162 -3.71 14.14 22.74
N ILE A 163 -4.38 14.83 21.81
CA ILE A 163 -5.84 14.73 21.64
C ILE A 163 -6.22 13.30 21.22
N GLY A 164 -5.53 12.76 20.21
CA GLY A 164 -5.74 11.40 19.73
C GLY A 164 -5.47 10.38 20.83
N LYS A 165 -4.33 10.49 21.52
CA LYS A 165 -3.98 9.66 22.67
C LYS A 165 -5.08 9.66 23.74
N LYS A 166 -5.57 10.84 24.13
CA LYS A 166 -6.67 10.96 25.10
C LYS A 166 -7.95 10.31 24.58
N ARG A 167 -8.33 10.57 23.33
CA ARG A 167 -9.55 10.01 22.71
C ARG A 167 -9.50 8.49 22.59
N PHE A 168 -8.33 7.93 22.34
CA PHE A 168 -8.10 6.48 22.32
C PHE A 168 -8.34 5.85 23.70
N LYS A 169 -7.81 6.47 24.75
CA LYS A 169 -8.09 6.05 26.13
C LYS A 169 -9.57 6.18 26.47
N ASP A 170 -10.19 7.31 26.16
CA ASP A 170 -11.61 7.55 26.44
C ASP A 170 -12.50 6.50 25.72
N TRP A 171 -12.09 6.01 24.55
CA TRP A 171 -12.79 4.95 23.82
C TRP A 171 -12.74 3.61 24.56
N PHE A 172 -11.55 3.18 25.00
CA PHE A 172 -11.42 1.98 25.84
C PHE A 172 -12.22 2.09 27.15
N ASP A 173 -12.20 3.25 27.81
CA ASP A 173 -13.00 3.51 29.02
C ASP A 173 -14.52 3.39 28.72
N ALA A 174 -14.96 3.92 27.58
CA ALA A 174 -16.36 3.84 27.14
C ALA A 174 -16.78 2.41 26.75
N CYS A 175 -15.84 1.60 26.28
CA CYS A 175 -16.05 0.19 25.95
C CYS A 175 -16.30 -0.68 27.17
N LYS A 176 -15.83 -0.29 28.38
CA LYS A 176 -16.04 -1.05 29.64
C LYS A 176 -15.66 -2.54 29.53
N GLY A 177 -14.60 -2.84 28.77
CA GLY A 177 -14.13 -4.21 28.53
C GLY A 177 -14.89 -5.00 27.46
N GLU A 178 -15.80 -4.38 26.72
CA GLU A 178 -16.60 -5.04 25.67
C GLU A 178 -16.10 -4.77 24.24
N CYS A 179 -15.02 -3.99 24.07
CA CYS A 179 -14.35 -3.82 22.77
C CYS A 179 -13.00 -4.52 22.82
N ASN A 180 -12.80 -5.53 21.97
CA ASN A 180 -11.61 -6.38 22.01
C ASN A 180 -10.87 -6.36 20.66
N PRO A 181 -10.16 -5.27 20.31
CA PRO A 181 -9.32 -5.25 19.11
C PRO A 181 -8.22 -6.32 19.19
N ASP A 182 -7.90 -6.94 18.05
CA ASP A 182 -6.83 -7.93 17.91
C ASP A 182 -5.46 -7.29 17.63
N PHE A 183 -5.46 -6.02 17.20
CA PHE A 183 -4.28 -5.20 16.99
C PHE A 183 -4.66 -3.72 17.10
N LEU A 184 -3.68 -2.86 17.38
CA LEU A 184 -3.88 -1.41 17.41
C LEU A 184 -3.49 -0.83 16.05
N ALA A 185 -4.41 -0.09 15.43
CA ALA A 185 -4.12 0.71 14.26
C ALA A 185 -3.65 2.10 14.71
N LEU A 186 -2.47 2.52 14.27
CA LEU A 186 -1.85 3.79 14.63
C LEU A 186 -1.50 4.61 13.39
N HIS A 187 -1.66 5.93 13.49
CA HIS A 187 -1.17 6.88 12.51
C HIS A 187 0.06 7.60 13.05
N TRP A 188 0.95 8.04 12.16
CA TRP A 188 2.08 8.87 12.54
C TRP A 188 2.46 9.89 11.47
N TYR A 189 2.46 11.17 11.87
CA TYR A 189 2.97 12.26 11.05
C TYR A 189 3.84 13.19 11.91
N ASP A 190 5.16 13.03 11.74
CA ASP A 190 6.22 13.91 12.24
C ASP A 190 7.52 13.50 11.53
N ILE A 191 8.52 14.37 11.49
CA ILE A 191 9.78 14.17 10.78
C ILE A 191 10.85 13.43 11.61
N ILE A 192 10.64 13.23 12.92
CA ILE A 192 11.64 12.63 13.81
C ILE A 192 11.40 11.11 13.96
N PRO A 193 12.27 10.24 13.41
CA PRO A 193 12.07 8.78 13.46
C PRO A 193 12.09 8.20 14.88
N GLN A 194 12.86 8.81 15.79
CA GLN A 194 12.93 8.36 17.19
C GLN A 194 11.59 8.57 17.90
N ASN A 195 10.90 9.68 17.63
CA ASN A 195 9.58 9.94 18.21
C ASN A 195 8.54 8.95 17.68
N PHE A 196 8.65 8.52 16.41
CA PHE A 196 7.82 7.45 15.87
C PHE A 196 7.99 6.14 16.65
N ILE A 197 9.24 5.75 16.90
CA ILE A 197 9.58 4.53 17.66
C ILE A 197 8.96 4.59 19.06
N GLU A 198 9.19 5.70 19.77
CA GLU A 198 8.66 5.92 21.12
C GLU A 198 7.12 5.90 21.15
N HIS A 199 6.48 6.44 20.12
CA HIS A 199 5.02 6.41 19.99
C HIS A 199 4.49 4.99 19.88
N ILE A 200 5.07 4.16 19.00
CA ILE A 200 4.57 2.79 18.79
C ILE A 200 4.91 1.88 19.97
N GLU A 201 6.06 2.10 20.63
CA GLU A 201 6.40 1.44 21.90
C GLU A 201 5.43 1.81 23.02
N TYR A 202 5.05 3.08 23.13
CA TYR A 202 4.07 3.52 24.14
C TYR A 202 2.75 2.76 24.01
N TYR A 203 2.17 2.69 22.81
CA TYR A 203 0.91 2.00 22.59
C TYR A 203 1.02 0.49 22.81
N HIS A 204 2.12 -0.12 22.36
CA HIS A 204 2.35 -1.55 22.60
C HIS A 204 2.46 -1.85 24.11
N ASN A 205 3.23 -1.05 24.85
CA ASN A 205 3.44 -1.24 26.29
C ASN A 205 2.17 -0.98 27.12
N GLU A 206 1.36 0.01 26.74
CA GLU A 206 0.12 0.37 27.46
C GLU A 206 -0.99 -0.68 27.28
N TYR A 207 -1.16 -1.20 26.05
CA TYR A 207 -2.30 -2.06 25.71
C TYR A 207 -1.94 -3.52 25.48
N ASN A 208 -0.64 -3.85 25.38
CA ASN A 208 -0.11 -5.20 25.18
C ASN A 208 -0.75 -5.93 23.99
N LEU A 209 -0.89 -5.23 22.86
CA LEU A 209 -1.46 -5.73 21.62
C LEU A 209 -0.50 -5.51 20.45
N PRO A 210 -0.55 -6.35 19.39
CA PRO A 210 0.20 -6.12 18.17
C PRO A 210 -0.15 -4.76 17.53
N ILE A 211 0.80 -4.18 16.81
CA ILE A 211 0.71 -2.86 16.21
C ILE A 211 0.66 -2.94 14.68
N TRP A 212 -0.27 -2.19 14.10
CA TRP A 212 -0.32 -1.87 12.68
C TRP A 212 -0.16 -0.37 12.50
N ILE A 213 0.77 0.05 11.66
CA ILE A 213 0.97 1.45 11.30
C ILE A 213 0.19 1.72 10.03
N THR A 214 -1.09 2.05 10.17
CA THR A 214 -2.02 2.14 9.04
C THR A 214 -1.80 3.39 8.20
N GLU A 215 -1.19 4.43 8.75
CA GLU A 215 -0.67 5.56 7.99
C GLU A 215 0.60 6.09 8.64
N TYR A 216 1.65 6.30 7.85
CA TYR A 216 2.78 7.08 8.32
C TYR A 216 3.58 7.71 7.17
N ALA A 217 4.05 8.94 7.41
CA ALA A 217 4.99 9.65 6.55
C ALA A 217 5.64 10.82 7.32
N PRO A 218 6.85 11.27 6.95
CA PRO A 218 7.51 12.41 7.57
C PRO A 218 6.89 13.74 7.12
N GLN A 219 5.74 14.06 7.71
CA GLN A 219 5.03 15.32 7.55
C GLN A 219 5.09 16.13 8.85
N ASN A 220 5.60 17.36 8.78
CA ASN A 220 5.62 18.27 9.92
C ASN A 220 4.32 19.09 9.98
N PHE A 221 3.51 18.89 11.01
CA PHE A 221 2.29 19.67 11.28
C PHE A 221 2.45 20.71 12.41
N SER A 222 3.67 20.96 12.88
CA SER A 222 3.93 21.80 14.06
C SER A 222 4.08 23.30 13.76
N VAL A 223 4.42 23.67 12.51
CA VAL A 223 4.74 25.07 12.15
C VAL A 223 3.85 25.53 11.00
N TYR A 224 2.62 25.94 11.29
CA TYR A 224 1.69 26.44 10.27
C TYR A 224 2.04 27.88 9.85
N ASN A 225 2.27 28.08 8.56
CA ASN A 225 2.47 29.37 7.93
C ASN A 225 1.16 29.88 7.35
N SER A 226 0.59 30.90 7.98
CA SER A 226 -0.69 31.49 7.55
C SER A 226 -0.62 32.28 6.25
N GLU A 227 0.57 32.69 5.80
CA GLU A 227 0.75 33.45 4.56
C GLU A 227 0.73 32.54 3.34
N THR A 228 1.36 31.37 3.44
CA THR A 228 1.41 30.38 2.35
C THR A 228 0.28 29.34 2.45
N GLY A 229 -0.35 29.22 3.62
CA GLY A 229 -1.34 28.17 3.90
C GLY A 229 -0.70 26.77 4.01
N GLN A 230 0.60 26.70 4.28
CA GLN A 230 1.38 25.46 4.34
C GLN A 230 2.09 25.32 5.69
N TYR A 231 2.62 24.13 5.97
CA TYR A 231 3.46 23.90 7.14
C TYR A 231 4.94 24.01 6.77
N ASP A 232 5.68 24.81 7.53
CA ASP A 232 7.13 25.02 7.33
C ASP A 232 7.95 23.91 8.00
N GLY A 233 9.23 23.81 7.61
CA GLY A 233 10.17 22.85 8.19
C GLY A 233 9.86 21.40 7.82
N GLN A 234 9.45 21.16 6.57
CA GLN A 234 9.28 19.81 6.03
C GLN A 234 10.62 19.11 5.80
N ALA A 235 10.60 17.78 5.87
CA ALA A 235 11.76 16.96 5.57
C ALA A 235 12.22 17.13 4.12
N THR A 236 13.53 17.22 3.93
CA THR A 236 14.18 17.08 2.61
C THR A 236 14.10 15.63 2.14
N TYR A 237 14.30 15.37 0.85
CA TYR A 237 14.19 14.00 0.31
C TYR A 237 15.15 13.00 0.98
N ILE A 238 16.37 13.44 1.33
CA ILE A 238 17.33 12.62 2.07
C ILE A 238 16.82 12.28 3.47
N GLU A 239 16.14 13.22 4.14
CA GLU A 239 15.52 12.99 5.43
C GLU A 239 14.30 12.06 5.32
N VAL A 240 13.51 12.16 4.24
CA VAL A 240 12.42 11.23 3.93
C VAL A 240 12.94 9.80 3.77
N GLN A 241 13.99 9.60 2.96
CA GLN A 241 14.62 8.29 2.77
C GLN A 241 15.16 7.73 4.08
N ARG A 242 15.86 8.57 4.87
CA ARG A 242 16.40 8.17 6.18
C ARG A 242 15.31 7.84 7.18
N PHE A 243 14.19 8.57 7.16
CA PHE A 243 13.02 8.28 7.98
C PHE A 243 12.45 6.91 7.64
N MET A 244 12.25 6.60 6.35
CA MET A 244 11.81 5.28 5.90
C MET A 244 12.79 4.18 6.33
N ASP A 245 14.09 4.38 6.17
CA ASP A 245 15.11 3.39 6.57
C ASP A 245 15.03 3.06 8.07
N ILE A 246 15.04 4.09 8.92
CA ILE A 246 15.06 3.90 10.38
C ILE A 246 13.77 3.25 10.86
N THR A 247 12.62 3.78 10.43
CA THR A 247 11.31 3.30 10.88
C THR A 247 11.05 1.87 10.40
N THR A 248 11.34 1.55 9.14
CA THR A 248 11.16 0.19 8.63
C THR A 248 12.15 -0.81 9.22
N ALA A 249 13.40 -0.41 9.49
CA ALA A 249 14.37 -1.26 10.18
C ALA A 249 13.90 -1.58 11.61
N TYR A 250 13.38 -0.58 12.34
CA TYR A 250 12.85 -0.80 13.67
C TYR A 250 11.61 -1.72 13.66
N MET A 251 10.62 -1.44 12.80
CA MET A 251 9.42 -2.27 12.69
C MET A 251 9.72 -3.73 12.33
N LYS A 252 10.76 -3.98 11.52
CA LYS A 252 11.25 -5.34 11.21
C LYS A 252 12.01 -6.01 12.36
N SER A 253 12.52 -5.24 13.32
CA SER A 253 13.34 -5.74 14.43
C SER A 253 12.53 -6.28 15.61
N VAL A 254 11.24 -5.96 15.66
CA VAL A 254 10.31 -6.38 16.72
C VAL A 254 9.24 -7.33 16.17
N ASP A 255 8.75 -8.25 16.98
CA ASP A 255 7.78 -9.28 16.58
C ASP A 255 6.31 -8.87 16.75
N TRP A 256 6.08 -7.75 17.44
CA TRP A 256 4.75 -7.21 17.72
C TRP A 256 4.29 -6.14 16.71
N VAL A 257 5.14 -5.72 15.76
CA VAL A 257 4.68 -4.92 14.61
C VAL A 257 4.36 -5.86 13.46
N GLU A 258 3.09 -5.91 13.08
CA GLU A 258 2.64 -6.83 12.05
C GLU A 258 2.64 -6.16 10.65
N ARG A 259 2.11 -4.95 10.50
CA ARG A 259 1.99 -4.29 9.19
C ARG A 259 2.23 -2.78 9.25
N TRP A 260 2.67 -2.21 8.13
CA TRP A 260 2.84 -0.77 7.99
C TRP A 260 2.49 -0.30 6.58
N PHE A 261 2.01 0.94 6.48
CA PHE A 261 1.43 1.50 5.28
C PHE A 261 1.94 2.93 5.09
N TRP A 262 2.97 3.08 4.24
CA TRP A 262 3.52 4.40 3.92
C TRP A 262 2.48 5.24 3.18
N PHE A 263 2.24 6.46 3.67
CA PHE A 263 1.31 7.37 3.03
C PHE A 263 2.00 8.12 1.88
N GLY A 264 2.00 7.51 0.70
CA GLY A 264 2.66 8.12 -0.47
C GLY A 264 2.43 7.46 -1.82
N ALA A 265 1.58 6.45 -1.89
CA ALA A 265 1.23 5.80 -3.16
C ALA A 265 0.25 6.67 -3.96
N MET A 266 0.57 7.91 -4.31
CA MET A 266 -0.28 8.82 -5.12
C MET A 266 0.54 9.94 -5.77
N TYR A 267 0.16 10.38 -6.98
CA TYR A 267 0.88 11.45 -7.69
C TYR A 267 0.55 12.87 -7.22
N ASP A 268 -0.65 13.05 -6.68
CA ASP A 268 -1.13 14.32 -6.14
C ASP A 268 -1.27 14.10 -4.64
N MET A 269 -0.18 14.33 -3.92
CA MET A 269 -0.11 14.14 -2.48
C MET A 269 -1.15 15.04 -1.79
N GLN A 270 -1.81 14.51 -0.76
CA GLN A 270 -2.95 15.15 -0.11
C GLN A 270 -2.61 15.47 1.35
N GLY A 271 -2.32 16.74 1.65
CA GLY A 271 -2.10 17.20 3.02
C GLY A 271 -0.78 16.73 3.66
N VAL A 272 0.13 16.15 2.88
CA VAL A 272 1.46 15.69 3.31
C VAL A 272 2.54 16.12 2.32
N ASN A 273 3.81 15.91 2.69
CA ASN A 273 4.99 16.32 1.94
C ASN A 273 5.01 15.66 0.56
N GLU A 274 5.18 16.46 -0.50
CA GLU A 274 5.21 15.94 -1.88
C GLU A 274 6.34 14.92 -2.10
N LEU A 275 7.41 15.03 -1.30
CA LEU A 275 8.57 14.15 -1.35
C LEU A 275 8.31 12.74 -0.78
N ASP A 276 7.17 12.52 -0.11
CA ASP A 276 6.75 11.20 0.38
C ASP A 276 6.19 10.32 -0.76
N CYS A 277 5.98 10.89 -1.95
CA CYS A 277 5.46 10.19 -3.12
C CYS A 277 6.33 8.98 -3.49
N LEU A 278 5.70 7.82 -3.69
CA LEU A 278 6.36 6.58 -4.13
C LEU A 278 6.46 6.46 -5.66
N PHE A 279 5.86 7.38 -6.40
CA PHE A 279 5.80 7.33 -7.86
C PHE A 279 6.79 8.28 -8.53
N ASP A 280 7.31 7.86 -9.67
CA ASP A 280 8.18 8.65 -10.52
C ASP A 280 7.42 9.79 -11.20
N ALA A 281 7.93 11.02 -11.08
CA ALA A 281 7.26 12.21 -11.61
C ALA A 281 7.01 12.14 -13.13
N GLY A 282 7.88 11.45 -13.90
CA GLY A 282 7.70 11.23 -15.33
C GLY A 282 6.51 10.33 -15.67
N GLY A 283 6.05 9.52 -14.72
CA GLY A 283 4.84 8.71 -14.84
C GLY A 283 3.52 9.48 -14.64
N LYS A 284 3.57 10.69 -14.06
CA LYS A 284 2.38 11.48 -13.70
C LYS A 284 1.45 11.82 -14.89
N PRO A 285 1.95 12.26 -16.07
CA PRO A 285 1.09 12.63 -17.20
C PRO A 285 0.18 11.49 -17.67
N ASN A 286 0.68 10.25 -17.60
CA ASN A 286 -0.03 9.05 -18.05
C ASN A 286 -0.48 8.16 -16.87
N ARG A 287 -0.33 8.64 -15.63
CA ARG A 287 -0.64 7.90 -14.39
C ARG A 287 -0.09 6.48 -14.37
N THR A 288 1.15 6.29 -14.80
CA THR A 288 1.68 4.94 -15.11
C THR A 288 1.83 4.03 -13.90
N GLY A 289 1.87 4.58 -12.68
CA GLY A 289 2.24 3.86 -11.46
C GLY A 289 3.72 3.46 -11.39
N ALA A 290 4.60 4.03 -12.23
CA ALA A 290 6.04 3.76 -12.16
C ALA A 290 6.59 4.23 -10.81
N LEU A 291 7.42 3.41 -10.16
CA LEU A 291 8.01 3.73 -8.87
C LEU A 291 9.25 4.62 -9.04
N ASN A 292 9.44 5.56 -8.11
CA ASN A 292 10.73 6.23 -7.92
C ASN A 292 11.63 5.41 -6.99
N GLU A 293 12.81 5.92 -6.63
CA GLU A 293 13.75 5.22 -5.72
C GLU A 293 13.13 4.89 -4.36
N LEU A 294 12.37 5.81 -3.76
CA LEU A 294 11.66 5.61 -2.50
C LEU A 294 10.59 4.50 -2.63
N GLY A 295 9.85 4.50 -3.73
CA GLY A 295 8.88 3.45 -4.07
C GLY A 295 9.52 2.07 -4.21
N VAL A 296 10.66 1.99 -4.90
CA VAL A 296 11.41 0.73 -5.06
C VAL A 296 11.95 0.23 -3.72
N GLN A 297 12.48 1.13 -2.88
CA GLN A 297 12.91 0.82 -1.51
C GLN A 297 11.75 0.26 -0.68
N TYR A 298 10.59 0.92 -0.71
CA TYR A 298 9.40 0.51 0.03
C TYR A 298 8.86 -0.85 -0.43
N ALA A 299 8.77 -1.05 -1.74
CA ALA A 299 8.23 -2.26 -2.35
C ALA A 299 9.21 -3.44 -2.34
N GLY A 300 10.51 -3.19 -2.09
CA GLY A 300 11.58 -4.17 -2.24
C GLY A 300 11.79 -4.67 -3.68
N SER A 301 11.12 -4.06 -4.65
CA SER A 301 11.15 -4.44 -6.06
C SER A 301 10.73 -3.28 -6.94
N ASN A 302 11.05 -3.34 -8.24
CA ASN A 302 10.61 -2.35 -9.22
C ASN A 302 9.68 -3.01 -10.22
N GLY A 303 8.37 -2.71 -10.13
CA GLY A 303 7.28 -3.31 -10.88
C GLY A 303 7.35 -3.21 -12.40
N SER A 304 6.41 -3.87 -13.06
CA SER A 304 6.27 -3.89 -14.52
C SER A 304 5.59 -2.61 -15.01
N VAL A 305 6.28 -1.47 -14.92
CA VAL A 305 5.86 -0.22 -15.53
C VAL A 305 7.03 0.43 -16.25
N THR A 306 7.07 0.31 -17.58
CA THR A 306 8.04 1.06 -18.40
C THR A 306 7.61 2.51 -18.53
N ILE A 307 8.46 3.44 -18.10
CA ILE A 307 8.36 4.85 -18.45
C ILE A 307 8.75 4.97 -19.94
N GLN A 308 7.78 5.14 -20.83
CA GLN A 308 8.10 5.54 -22.20
C GLN A 308 8.57 7.00 -22.18
N ASN A 309 9.87 7.22 -22.11
CA ASN A 309 10.46 8.52 -22.42
C ASN A 309 10.27 8.79 -23.92
N SER A 310 9.15 9.38 -24.30
CA SER A 310 8.99 9.95 -25.65
C SER A 310 9.79 11.25 -25.74
N MET A 311 11.11 11.16 -25.88
CA MET A 311 11.85 12.25 -26.53
C MET A 311 11.59 12.14 -28.02
N SER A 312 10.59 12.88 -28.51
CA SER A 312 10.42 13.12 -29.94
C SER A 312 11.55 14.05 -30.40
N SER A 313 12.65 13.50 -30.91
CA SER A 313 13.56 14.27 -31.77
C SER A 313 12.94 14.37 -33.17
N GLY A 314 12.02 15.31 -33.32
CA GLY A 314 11.50 15.74 -34.63
C GLY A 314 12.47 16.71 -35.28
N THR A 315 13.08 16.24 -36.36
CA THR A 315 13.92 16.91 -37.36
C THR A 315 13.50 18.35 -37.73
N GLU A 316 14.43 19.30 -37.63
CA GLU A 316 14.54 20.42 -38.58
C GLU A 316 15.89 20.32 -39.30
N ASP A 317 15.80 20.22 -40.62
CA ASP A 317 16.88 20.17 -41.59
C ASP A 317 17.18 21.59 -42.07
N THR A 318 18.36 22.14 -41.75
CA THR A 318 19.01 23.19 -42.56
C THR A 318 20.54 23.09 -42.49
N THR A 319 21.11 22.49 -43.54
CA THR A 319 22.33 22.90 -44.26
C THR A 319 23.50 23.53 -43.47
N SER A 320 24.55 22.75 -43.20
CA SER A 320 25.92 23.20 -43.51
C SER A 320 26.90 22.03 -43.66
N ARG A 321 27.85 22.25 -44.56
CA ARG A 321 28.78 21.31 -45.16
C ARG A 321 30.09 21.30 -44.35
N ALA A 322 30.48 20.20 -43.74
CA ALA A 322 31.89 19.97 -43.37
C ALA A 322 32.17 18.48 -43.12
N SER A 323 33.33 18.05 -43.62
CA SER A 323 33.82 16.68 -43.72
C SER A 323 34.23 16.04 -42.39
N GLY A 324 34.03 14.73 -42.25
CA GLY A 324 34.70 13.92 -41.24
C GLY A 324 34.32 12.46 -41.34
N LYS A 325 35.21 11.63 -41.89
CA LYS A 325 35.02 10.18 -42.04
C LYS A 325 35.01 9.48 -40.68
N THR A 326 34.00 8.63 -40.41
CA THR A 326 34.12 7.60 -39.38
C THR A 326 33.57 6.26 -39.89
N LYS A 327 34.42 5.23 -39.75
CA LYS A 327 34.25 3.86 -40.21
C LYS A 327 33.11 3.14 -39.49
N LEU A 328 32.36 2.38 -40.27
CA LEU A 328 31.40 1.36 -39.86
C LEU A 328 32.15 0.12 -39.32
N TYR A 329 31.78 -0.40 -38.16
CA TYR A 329 32.08 -1.78 -37.77
C TYR A 329 30.80 -2.44 -37.23
N LEU A 330 30.20 -3.28 -38.08
CA LEU A 330 29.32 -4.39 -37.70
C LEU A 330 30.23 -5.58 -37.36
N ILE A 331 30.09 -6.20 -36.19
CA ILE A 331 30.42 -7.62 -36.02
C ILE A 331 29.41 -8.25 -35.06
N GLY A 332 28.68 -9.24 -35.58
CA GLY A 332 27.87 -10.17 -34.79
C GLY A 332 28.66 -11.43 -34.41
N ILE A 333 28.17 -12.06 -33.33
CA ILE A 333 28.01 -13.50 -33.07
C ILE A 333 29.04 -14.46 -33.71
N THR A 334 29.86 -15.14 -32.90
CA THR A 334 29.83 -16.62 -32.76
C THR A 334 30.79 -17.15 -31.67
N CYS A 335 30.17 -17.88 -30.72
CA CYS A 335 30.53 -19.18 -30.14
C CYS A 335 31.97 -19.71 -29.98
N CYS A 336 32.10 -20.42 -28.84
CA CYS A 336 32.84 -21.67 -28.57
C CYS A 336 34.27 -21.62 -28.02
N LEU A 337 34.31 -22.05 -26.74
CA LEU A 337 35.15 -23.11 -26.15
C LEU A 337 36.67 -22.87 -25.99
N ILE A 338 37.17 -23.48 -24.91
CA ILE A 338 38.51 -24.11 -24.73
C ILE A 338 39.40 -23.46 -23.66
N ILE A 339 39.49 -24.17 -22.51
CA ILE A 339 40.65 -24.45 -21.64
C ILE A 339 41.08 -23.34 -20.65
N THR A 340 40.73 -23.45 -19.37
CA THR A 340 41.50 -24.05 -18.24
C THR A 340 42.97 -23.61 -18.15
N GLU A 341 43.27 -22.84 -17.09
CA GLU A 341 44.52 -22.72 -16.31
C GLU A 341 44.87 -21.25 -15.99
N TYR A 342 44.31 -20.70 -14.90
CA TYR A 342 44.97 -19.63 -14.15
C TYR A 342 44.40 -19.52 -12.73
N LEU A 343 44.70 -20.52 -11.89
CA LEU A 343 44.34 -20.50 -10.47
C LEU A 343 45.42 -21.21 -9.64
N ILE A 344 46.68 -20.80 -9.79
CA ILE A 344 47.75 -21.05 -8.81
C ILE A 344 48.69 -19.84 -8.82
N GLU A 345 48.67 -19.03 -7.75
CA GLU A 345 49.78 -18.25 -7.17
C GLU A 345 49.30 -16.96 -6.47
N GLN A 346 48.49 -17.10 -5.41
CA GLN A 346 48.43 -16.14 -4.30
C GLN A 346 48.32 -16.88 -2.95
N LEU A 347 49.21 -17.85 -2.75
CA LEU A 347 49.60 -18.34 -1.43
C LEU A 347 51.11 -18.62 -1.44
N LYS A 348 51.88 -17.57 -1.19
CA LYS A 348 53.18 -17.62 -0.51
C LYS A 348 53.28 -16.41 0.41
#